data_AF-A0A651GYB1-F1
#
_entry.id   AF-A0A651GYB1-F1
#
_cell.length_a   1.000
_cell.length_b   1.000
_cell.length_c   1.000
_cell.angle_alpha   90.00
_cell.angle_beta   90.00
_cell.angle_gamma   90.00
#
_symmetry.space_group_name_H-M   'P 1'
#
loop_
_entity.id
_entity.type
_entity.pdbx_description
1 polymer ?
#
loop_
_entity_poly.entity_id
_entity_poly.type
_entity_poly.pdbx_seq_one_letter_code
_entity_poly.pdbx_strand_id
1 'polypeptide(L)'
;MDYSTIFVKFRHPYLRNPEIPHSMLLLTQLSFFITLWAAGIPFLVAGLVLLRRPPKEINYWYGYRTARSMKTQKNWEIAQRYSARQMVFSGIVMMVLGMLNLGVAISETTGVILGLCVLIACSYWVFRKTERAIVNHTKSDMNIKQ
;
A
#
# COMPACT_ATOMS: atom_id res chain seq x y z
N MET A 1 -13.39 -21.57 37.22
CA MET A 1 -12.83 -21.49 35.85
C MET A 1 -11.44 -20.90 35.97
N ASP A 2 -10.41 -21.70 35.70
CA ASP A 2 -9.03 -21.27 35.81
C ASP A 2 -8.63 -20.48 34.56
N TYR A 3 -8.44 -19.17 34.71
CA TYR A 3 -8.09 -18.29 33.61
C TYR A 3 -6.64 -18.47 33.14
N SER A 4 -5.79 -19.14 33.92
CA SER A 4 -4.37 -19.38 33.57
C SER A 4 -4.21 -20.24 32.31
N THR A 5 -5.14 -21.16 32.08
CA THR A 5 -5.10 -22.09 30.95
C THR A 5 -5.52 -21.42 29.63
N ILE A 6 -6.33 -20.37 29.69
CA ILE A 6 -6.85 -19.66 28.50
C ILE A 6 -5.75 -18.80 27.86
N PHE A 7 -4.93 -18.13 28.67
CA PHE A 7 -3.84 -17.29 28.18
C PHE A 7 -2.68 -18.10 27.57
N VAL A 8 -2.45 -19.34 28.03
CA VAL A 8 -1.43 -20.23 27.44
C VAL A 8 -1.86 -20.74 26.06
N LYS A 9 -3.17 -20.86 25.80
CA LYS A 9 -3.69 -21.41 24.54
C LYS A 9 -3.63 -20.40 23.37
N PHE A 10 -3.64 -19.10 23.67
CA PHE A 10 -3.48 -18.02 22.70
C PHE A 10 -2.02 -17.62 22.44
N ARG A 11 -1.07 -18.23 23.16
CA ARG A 11 0.36 -18.01 22.98
C ARG A 11 0.85 -18.89 21.82
N HIS A 12 1.52 -18.29 20.83
CA HIS A 12 2.01 -18.95 19.61
C HIS A 12 2.63 -20.33 19.91
N PRO A 13 2.42 -21.38 19.08
CA PRO A 13 2.95 -22.73 19.33
C PRO A 13 4.48 -22.77 19.55
N TYR A 14 5.19 -21.72 19.17
CA TYR A 14 6.63 -21.56 19.37
C TYR A 14 7.04 -21.25 20.80
N LEU A 15 6.20 -20.58 21.59
CA LEU A 15 6.50 -20.26 22.99
C LEU A 15 6.24 -21.45 23.93
N ARG A 16 5.79 -22.57 23.37
CA ARG A 16 5.57 -23.85 24.06
C ARG A 16 6.77 -24.79 23.96
N ASN A 17 7.67 -24.56 23.00
CA ASN A 17 8.77 -25.48 22.72
C ASN A 17 10.13 -24.77 22.90
N PRO A 18 10.91 -25.08 23.95
CA PRO A 18 12.16 -24.39 24.28
C PRO A 18 13.31 -24.64 23.28
N GLU A 19 13.12 -25.52 22.29
CA GLU A 19 14.14 -25.84 21.29
C GLU A 19 14.22 -24.86 20.11
N ILE A 20 13.27 -23.94 19.96
CA ILE A 20 13.27 -23.01 18.82
C ILE A 20 14.17 -21.81 19.15
N PRO A 21 15.27 -21.60 18.42
CA PRO A 21 16.22 -20.55 18.75
C PRO A 21 15.59 -19.17 18.56
N HIS A 22 15.92 -18.22 19.45
CA HIS A 22 15.43 -16.84 19.39
C HIS A 22 15.70 -16.16 18.03
N SER A 23 16.74 -16.59 17.31
CA SER A 23 17.04 -16.15 15.94
C SER A 23 15.92 -16.50 14.95
N MET A 24 15.26 -17.65 15.09
CA MET A 24 14.14 -18.05 14.23
C MET A 24 12.90 -17.19 14.48
N LEU A 25 12.69 -16.73 15.72
CA LEU A 25 11.63 -15.78 16.04
C LEU A 25 11.89 -14.39 15.42
N LEU A 26 13.15 -13.96 15.31
CA LEU A 26 13.50 -12.72 14.63
C LEU A 26 13.26 -12.83 13.12
N LEU A 27 13.62 -13.96 12.51
CA LEU A 27 13.42 -14.19 11.07
C LEU A 27 11.94 -14.13 10.67
N THR A 28 11.05 -14.68 11.49
CA THR A 28 9.61 -14.66 11.19
C THR A 28 9.04 -13.23 11.20
N GLN A 29 9.54 -12.36 12.08
CA GLN A 29 9.14 -10.94 12.15
C GLN A 29 9.58 -10.12 10.92
N LEU A 30 10.71 -10.50 10.31
CA LEU A 30 11.26 -9.79 9.17
C LEU A 30 10.44 -10.00 7.89
N SER A 31 9.73 -11.12 7.75
CA SER A 31 8.94 -11.45 6.56
C SER A 31 7.92 -10.35 6.17
N PHE A 32 7.09 -9.91 7.11
CA PHE A 32 6.08 -8.86 6.90
C PHE A 32 6.73 -7.49 6.67
N PHE A 33 7.77 -7.16 7.43
CA PHE A 33 8.54 -5.93 7.27
C PHE A 33 9.13 -5.85 5.85
N ILE A 34 9.85 -6.88 5.42
CA ILE A 34 10.48 -6.97 4.10
C ILE A 34 9.42 -6.84 3.00
N THR A 35 8.31 -7.55 3.11
CA THR A 35 7.22 -7.52 2.12
C THR A 35 6.68 -6.10 1.93
N LEU A 36 6.38 -5.38 3.01
CA LEU A 36 5.82 -4.03 2.93
C LEU A 36 6.85 -2.98 2.50
N TRP A 37 8.11 -3.13 2.87
CA TRP A 37 9.16 -2.19 2.45
C TRP A 37 9.54 -2.38 0.97
N ALA A 38 9.63 -3.63 0.51
CA ALA A 38 9.85 -3.96 -0.88
C ALA A 38 8.74 -3.41 -1.80
N ALA A 39 7.50 -3.34 -1.30
CA ALA A 39 6.38 -2.72 -2.01
C ALA A 39 6.32 -1.19 -1.84
N GLY A 40 6.56 -0.69 -0.62
CA GLY A 40 6.42 0.71 -0.26
C GLY A 40 7.44 1.63 -0.92
N ILE A 41 8.70 1.18 -1.03
CA ILE A 41 9.78 1.97 -1.67
C ILE A 41 9.46 2.27 -3.14
N PRO A 42 9.12 1.30 -4.01
CA PRO A 42 8.69 1.57 -5.37
C PRO A 42 7.50 2.53 -5.46
N PHE A 43 6.49 2.39 -4.59
CA PHE A 43 5.35 3.30 -4.55
C PHE A 43 5.76 4.73 -4.22
N LEU A 44 6.62 4.89 -3.21
CA LEU A 44 7.14 6.18 -2.79
C LEU A 44 7.97 6.82 -3.90
N VAL A 45 8.93 6.09 -4.47
CA VAL A 45 9.80 6.57 -5.55
C VAL A 45 8.98 6.92 -6.79
N ALA A 46 8.10 6.03 -7.24
CA ALA A 46 7.25 6.30 -8.41
C ALA A 46 6.35 7.52 -8.19
N GLY A 47 5.76 7.65 -6.99
CA GLY A 47 4.97 8.82 -6.63
C GLY A 47 5.78 10.11 -6.63
N LEU A 48 6.99 10.10 -6.07
CA LEU A 48 7.89 11.27 -6.05
C LEU A 48 8.36 11.65 -7.46
N VAL A 49 8.73 10.67 -8.29
CA VAL A 49 9.09 10.90 -9.70
C VAL A 49 7.92 11.54 -10.44
N LEU A 50 6.71 11.03 -10.25
CA LEU A 50 5.51 11.53 -10.92
C LEU A 50 5.09 12.93 -10.42
N LEU A 51 5.35 13.25 -9.15
CA LEU A 51 5.19 14.62 -8.62
C LEU A 51 6.23 15.59 -9.19
N ARG A 52 7.48 15.14 -9.35
CA ARG A 52 8.59 16.00 -9.77
C ARG A 52 8.59 16.25 -11.27
N ARG A 53 8.26 15.23 -12.07
CA ARG A 53 8.19 15.25 -13.53
C ARG A 53 6.96 14.50 -14.03
N PRO A 54 5.74 15.08 -13.84
CA PRO A 54 4.53 14.49 -14.39
C PRO A 54 4.61 14.47 -15.93
N PRO A 55 4.09 13.43 -16.60
CA PRO A 55 3.98 13.44 -18.05
C PRO A 55 3.07 14.57 -18.49
N LYS A 56 3.63 15.48 -19.29
CA LYS A 56 2.91 16.65 -19.80
C LYS A 56 1.93 16.30 -20.91
N GLU A 57 2.14 15.20 -21.60
CA GLU A 57 1.30 14.77 -22.72
C GLU A 57 0.84 13.34 -22.50
N ILE A 58 -0.35 13.04 -23.02
CA ILE A 58 -0.91 11.69 -23.03
C ILE A 58 0.05 10.79 -23.80
N ASN A 59 0.52 9.74 -23.13
CA ASN A 59 1.44 8.78 -23.72
C ASN A 59 1.17 7.36 -23.21
N TYR A 60 1.74 6.38 -23.91
CA TYR A 60 1.58 4.95 -23.62
C TYR A 60 2.76 4.33 -22.87
N TRP A 61 3.77 5.12 -22.47
CA TRP A 61 4.99 4.60 -21.86
C TRP A 61 4.97 4.73 -20.33
N TYR A 62 4.49 5.84 -19.79
CA TYR A 62 4.49 6.07 -18.33
C TYR A 62 3.35 6.96 -17.83
N GLY A 63 3.11 6.91 -16.52
CA GLY A 63 2.06 7.65 -15.84
C GLY A 63 0.79 6.83 -15.57
N TYR A 64 -0.19 7.48 -14.92
CA TYR A 64 -1.48 6.89 -14.58
C TYR A 64 -2.41 6.84 -15.81
N ARG A 65 -2.59 5.64 -16.35
CA ARG A 65 -3.26 5.40 -17.63
C ARG A 65 -4.54 4.61 -17.44
N THR A 66 -5.67 5.30 -17.46
CA THR A 66 -6.99 4.71 -17.55
C THR A 66 -7.74 5.34 -18.70
N ALA A 67 -8.76 4.67 -19.25
CA ALA A 67 -9.55 5.20 -20.35
C ALA A 67 -10.14 6.60 -20.04
N ARG A 68 -10.44 6.87 -18.76
CA ARG A 68 -10.93 8.18 -18.31
C ARG A 68 -9.82 9.22 -18.18
N SER A 69 -8.62 8.84 -17.70
CA SER A 69 -7.50 9.78 -17.59
C SER A 69 -7.00 10.22 -18.97
N MET A 70 -7.02 9.32 -19.96
CA MET A 70 -6.52 9.60 -21.31
C MET A 70 -7.55 10.28 -22.23
N LYS A 71 -8.77 10.56 -21.77
CA LYS A 71 -9.84 11.13 -22.61
C LYS A 71 -9.54 12.58 -23.03
N THR A 72 -8.96 13.37 -22.14
CA THR A 72 -8.61 14.78 -22.38
C THR A 72 -7.31 15.12 -21.69
N GLN A 73 -6.60 16.12 -22.22
CA GLN A 73 -5.36 16.61 -21.63
C GLN A 73 -5.54 17.10 -20.18
N LYS A 74 -6.68 17.74 -19.87
CA LYS A 74 -7.02 18.15 -18.51
C LYS A 74 -7.20 16.95 -17.56
N ASN A 75 -7.90 15.91 -18.00
CA ASN A 75 -8.09 14.69 -17.19
C ASN A 75 -6.75 13.99 -16.95
N TRP A 76 -5.88 14.01 -17.96
CA TRP A 76 -4.54 13.45 -17.87
C TRP A 76 -3.74 14.12 -16.75
N GLU A 77 -3.62 15.44 -16.77
CA GLU A 77 -2.89 16.21 -15.76
C GLU A 77 -3.43 16.00 -14.35
N ILE A 78 -4.76 16.00 -14.20
CA ILE A 78 -5.43 15.72 -12.91
C ILE A 78 -5.07 14.32 -12.42
N ALA A 79 -5.16 13.31 -13.30
CA ALA A 79 -4.86 11.93 -12.94
C ALA A 79 -3.42 11.75 -12.49
N GLN A 80 -2.45 12.35 -13.20
CA GLN A 80 -1.03 12.28 -12.80
C GLN A 80 -0.80 12.90 -11.43
N ARG A 81 -1.36 14.10 -11.19
CA ARG A 81 -1.18 14.80 -9.90
C ARG A 81 -1.81 14.04 -8.73
N TYR A 82 -3.01 13.50 -8.90
CA TYR A 82 -3.71 12.78 -7.83
C TYR A 82 -3.07 11.41 -7.56
N SER A 83 -2.80 10.63 -8.61
CA SER A 83 -2.15 9.32 -8.45
C SER A 83 -0.79 9.45 -7.77
N ALA A 84 0.04 10.41 -8.18
CA ALA A 84 1.36 10.64 -7.58
C ALA A 84 1.28 10.86 -6.06
N ARG A 85 0.35 11.72 -5.62
CA ARG A 85 0.11 11.98 -4.18
C ARG A 85 -0.35 10.73 -3.44
N GLN A 86 -1.27 9.97 -4.03
CA GLN A 86 -1.77 8.75 -3.39
C GLN A 86 -0.69 7.66 -3.33
N MET A 87 0.18 7.55 -4.35
CA MET A 87 1.30 6.60 -4.34
C MET A 87 2.31 6.93 -3.24
N VAL A 88 2.68 8.21 -3.07
CA VAL A 88 3.53 8.66 -1.96
C VAL A 88 2.90 8.32 -0.62
N PHE A 89 1.62 8.67 -0.44
CA PHE A 89 0.89 8.39 0.80
C PHE A 89 0.84 6.88 1.11
N SER A 90 0.44 6.06 0.14
CA SER A 90 0.38 4.60 0.28
C SER A 90 1.76 3.99 0.55
N GLY A 91 2.82 4.48 -0.09
CA GLY A 91 4.19 4.02 0.16
C GLY A 91 4.63 4.29 1.61
N ILE A 92 4.38 5.50 2.12
CA ILE A 92 4.67 5.85 3.52
C ILE A 92 3.85 4.97 4.48
N VAL A 93 2.54 4.78 4.21
CA VAL A 93 1.68 3.93 5.03
C VAL A 93 2.22 2.50 5.10
N MET A 94 2.61 1.90 3.97
CA MET A 94 3.20 0.56 3.95
C MET A 94 4.49 0.49 4.78
N MET A 95 5.38 1.46 4.63
CA MET A 95 6.65 1.48 5.37
C MET A 95 6.43 1.62 6.88
N VAL A 96 5.52 2.50 7.30
CA VAL A 96 5.15 2.67 8.72
C VAL A 96 4.51 1.40 9.27
N LEU A 97 3.55 0.80 8.55
CA LEU A 97 2.94 -0.47 8.96
C LEU A 97 3.98 -1.60 9.08
N GLY A 98 4.96 -1.64 8.17
CA GLY A 98 6.08 -2.58 8.26
C GLY A 98 6.89 -2.42 9.55
N MET A 99 7.15 -1.17 9.97
CA MET A 99 7.86 -0.89 11.23
C MET A 99 7.05 -1.27 12.48
N LEU A 100 5.72 -1.25 12.42
CA LEU A 100 4.85 -1.52 13.57
C LEU A 100 4.77 -3.01 13.94
N ASN A 101 5.39 -3.91 13.18
CA ASN A 101 5.36 -5.35 13.46
C ASN A 101 6.22 -5.81 14.65
N LEU A 102 6.75 -4.90 15.46
CA LEU A 102 7.73 -5.19 16.51
C LEU A 102 7.16 -5.89 17.77
N GLY A 103 5.93 -6.43 17.74
CA GLY A 103 5.29 -7.00 18.93
C GLY A 103 4.39 -8.21 18.73
N VAL A 104 4.14 -8.67 17.50
CA VAL A 104 3.22 -9.79 17.23
C VAL A 104 3.97 -10.93 16.57
N ALA A 105 4.03 -12.09 17.20
CA ALA A 105 4.63 -13.29 16.61
C ALA A 105 3.74 -13.81 15.47
N ILE A 106 3.99 -13.32 14.25
CA ILE A 106 3.33 -13.75 13.01
C ILE A 106 4.21 -14.79 12.32
N SER A 107 3.59 -15.86 11.82
CA SER A 107 4.30 -16.87 11.01
C SER A 107 4.74 -16.26 9.66
N GLU A 108 5.82 -16.77 9.06
CA GLU A 108 6.34 -16.26 7.78
C GLU A 108 5.26 -16.21 6.70
N THR A 109 4.55 -17.32 6.49
CA THR A 109 3.48 -17.42 5.50
C THR A 109 2.35 -16.42 5.77
N THR A 110 1.93 -16.29 7.03
CA THR A 110 0.89 -15.33 7.41
C THR A 110 1.37 -13.89 7.20
N GLY A 111 2.64 -13.59 7.51
CA GLY A 111 3.25 -12.29 7.32
C GLY A 111 3.23 -11.88 5.85
N VAL A 112 3.69 -12.76 4.96
CA VAL A 112 3.66 -12.49 3.51
C VAL A 112 2.23 -12.28 3.01
N ILE A 113 1.27 -13.13 3.41
CA ILE A 113 -0.14 -13.00 3.00
C ILE A 113 -0.72 -11.65 3.45
N LEU A 114 -0.52 -11.28 4.71
CA LEU A 114 -0.99 -9.99 5.23
C LEU A 114 -0.35 -8.81 4.50
N GLY A 115 0.96 -8.88 4.23
CA GLY A 115 1.68 -7.86 3.46
C GLY A 115 1.11 -7.68 2.05
N LEU A 116 0.80 -8.78 1.36
CA LEU A 116 0.17 -8.76 0.04
C LEU A 116 -1.26 -8.19 0.10
N CYS A 117 -2.05 -8.53 1.13
CA CYS A 117 -3.37 -7.95 1.33
C CYS A 117 -3.30 -6.42 1.48
N VAL A 118 -2.34 -5.92 2.27
CA VAL A 118 -2.11 -4.47 2.44
C VAL A 118 -1.68 -3.82 1.11
N LEU A 119 -0.80 -4.47 0.34
CA LEU A 119 -0.38 -4.01 -0.98
C LEU A 119 -1.57 -3.84 -1.92
N ILE A 120 -2.42 -4.87 -2.02
CA ILE A 120 -3.61 -4.86 -2.87
C ILE A 120 -4.58 -3.75 -2.42
N ALA A 121 -4.83 -3.63 -1.12
CA ALA A 121 -5.70 -2.61 -0.55
C ALA A 121 -5.22 -1.18 -0.87
N CYS A 122 -3.92 -0.92 -0.70
CA CYS A 122 -3.32 0.37 -1.05
C CYS A 122 -3.36 0.66 -2.56
N SER A 123 -3.09 -0.35 -3.39
CA SER A 123 -3.18 -0.21 -4.85
C SER A 123 -4.60 0.14 -5.29
N TYR A 124 -5.59 -0.56 -4.72
CA TYR A 124 -7.00 -0.26 -4.93
C TYR A 124 -7.37 1.16 -4.44
N TRP A 125 -6.82 1.58 -3.30
CA TRP A 125 -7.01 2.92 -2.77
C TRP A 125 -6.53 4.01 -3.74
N VAL A 126 -5.30 3.88 -4.27
CA VAL A 126 -4.74 4.78 -5.29
C VAL A 126 -5.66 4.86 -6.49
N PHE A 127 -6.10 3.72 -7.01
CA PHE A 127 -6.99 3.66 -8.17
C PHE A 127 -8.33 4.37 -7.90
N ARG A 128 -9.03 3.99 -6.82
CA ARG A 128 -10.34 4.59 -6.48
C ARG A 128 -10.29 6.08 -6.22
N LYS A 129 -9.24 6.57 -5.54
CA LYS A 129 -9.13 8.01 -5.24
C LYS A 129 -8.82 8.81 -6.49
N THR A 130 -7.96 8.29 -7.36
CA THR A 130 -7.62 8.93 -8.63
C THR A 130 -8.83 8.97 -9.57
N GLU A 131 -9.53 7.86 -9.76
CA GLU A 131 -10.73 7.80 -10.60
C GLU A 131 -11.85 8.72 -10.11
N ARG A 132 -12.07 8.77 -8.78
CA ARG A 132 -13.04 9.71 -8.20
C ARG A 132 -12.66 11.17 -8.45
N ALA A 133 -11.38 11.51 -8.36
CA ALA A 133 -10.92 12.87 -8.64
C ALA A 133 -11.19 13.28 -10.10
N ILE A 134 -10.90 12.41 -11.06
CA ILE A 134 -11.18 12.67 -12.49
C ILE A 134 -12.68 12.87 -12.71
N VAL A 135 -13.53 12.01 -12.16
CA VAL A 135 -14.99 12.09 -12.32
C VAL A 135 -15.55 13.37 -11.70
N ASN A 136 -15.11 13.73 -10.50
CA ASN A 136 -15.60 14.94 -9.81
C ASN A 136 -15.23 16.21 -10.58
N HIS A 137 -14.01 16.30 -11.10
CA HIS A 137 -13.59 17.42 -11.94
C HIS A 137 -14.32 17.46 -13.28
N THR A 138 -14.54 16.30 -13.91
CA THR A 138 -15.30 16.25 -15.16
C THR A 138 -16.76 16.73 -14.95
N LYS A 139 -17.39 16.35 -13.83
CA LYS A 139 -18.74 16.80 -13.49
C LYS A 139 -18.82 18.31 -13.22
N SER A 140 -17.86 18.86 -12.47
CA SER A 140 -17.83 20.31 -12.23
C SER A 140 -17.69 21.12 -13.51
N ASP A 141 -16.89 20.64 -14.46
CA ASP A 141 -16.70 21.30 -15.75
C ASP A 141 -17.96 21.30 -16.63
N MET A 142 -18.81 20.27 -16.52
CA MET A 142 -20.08 20.20 -17.25
C MET A 142 -21.13 21.14 -16.65
N ASN A 143 -21.20 21.24 -15.32
CA ASN A 143 -22.16 22.11 -14.64
C ASN A 143 -21.90 23.61 -14.86
N ILE A 144 -20.67 24.02 -15.15
CA ILE A 144 -20.32 25.43 -15.45
C ILE A 144 -20.73 25.83 -16.88
N LYS A 145 -20.94 24.86 -17.77
CA LYS A 145 -21.29 25.10 -19.18
C LYS A 145 -22.80 25.09 -19.47
N GLN A 146 -23.62 24.83 -18.45
CA GLN A 146 -25.09 24.86 -18.51
C GLN A 146 -25.59 26.18 -17.93
#